data_AF-A0A945P1X2-F1
#
_entry.id   AF-A0A945P1X2-F1
#
_cell.length_a   1.000
_cell.length_b   1.000
_cell.length_c   1.000
_cell.angle_alpha   90.00
_cell.angle_beta   90.00
_cell.angle_gamma   90.00
#
_symmetry.space_group_name_H-M   'P 1'
#
loop_
_entity.id
_entity.type
_entity.pdbx_description
1 polymer ?
#
loop_
_entity_poly.entity_id
_entity_poly.type
_entity_poly.pdbx_seq_one_letter_code
_entity_poly.pdbx_strand_id
1 'polypeptide(L)'
;MPLTKQTKQQLDKVVQGLIAVDLVILLLIFLSSQFGVSFPFPVPGRKLNNPVALLLLLFSIRGFLNTEFRSRHIATLIKWFTHTPHRYYVFSFLIVIELGLQIMWFAYPENFHWNLNAEQGYGTHFSAIQLYILGLVVLITASIDCGKEADWKKKLPWYLVASVYFYIGLDDCVGIHENFIFWSGSIIPESTIFHFIHEWLWFYIPIILVVVVFLSQFFLKKFFYSPRIIITMFVALSFWISVILLEGLAKNIVDPMGLDYGRLLIGFEEGSEMIGATLFMLGFSKHLKNILERKTGETT
;
A
#
# COMPACT_ATOMS: atom_id res chain seq x y z
N MET A 1 17.39 18.56 -19.54
CA MET A 1 16.69 18.69 -20.85
C MET A 1 15.44 17.83 -20.84
N PRO A 2 14.28 18.32 -21.30
CA PRO A 2 13.08 17.49 -21.44
C PRO A 2 13.28 16.43 -22.54
N LEU A 3 12.86 15.18 -22.28
CA LEU A 3 12.94 14.09 -23.27
C LEU A 3 12.08 14.41 -24.50
N THR A 4 12.61 14.15 -25.69
CA THR A 4 11.85 14.30 -26.95
C THR A 4 10.69 13.30 -27.00
N LYS A 5 9.65 13.62 -27.80
CA LYS A 5 8.50 12.72 -27.99
C LYS A 5 8.92 11.34 -28.51
N GLN A 6 9.87 11.30 -29.44
CA GLN A 6 10.41 10.05 -30.00
C GLN A 6 11.13 9.23 -28.93
N THR A 7 11.98 9.87 -28.11
CA THR A 7 12.67 9.18 -27.01
C THR A 7 11.69 8.61 -25.99
N LYS A 8 10.64 9.35 -25.62
CA LYS A 8 9.60 8.85 -24.72
C LYS A 8 8.87 7.63 -25.28
N GLN A 9 8.57 7.61 -26.58
CA GLN A 9 7.93 6.47 -27.24
C GLN A 9 8.83 5.23 -27.29
N GLN A 10 10.13 5.40 -27.55
CA GLN A 10 11.09 4.30 -27.52
C GLN A 10 11.22 3.72 -26.11
N LEU A 11 11.36 4.56 -25.09
CA LEU A 11 11.41 4.14 -23.70
C LEU A 11 10.11 3.44 -23.25
N ASP A 12 8.94 3.95 -23.64
CA ASP A 12 7.65 3.30 -23.35
C ASP A 12 7.57 1.88 -23.93
N LYS A 13 8.09 1.64 -25.15
CA LYS A 13 8.17 0.29 -25.72
C LYS A 13 9.08 -0.63 -24.91
N VAL A 14 10.23 -0.13 -24.45
CA VAL A 14 11.13 -0.88 -23.57
C VAL A 14 10.44 -1.23 -22.27
N VAL A 15 9.78 -0.25 -21.63
CA VAL A 15 9.04 -0.47 -20.38
C VAL A 15 7.90 -1.48 -20.56
N GLN A 16 7.18 -1.46 -21.68
CA GLN A 16 6.17 -2.48 -21.98
C GLN A 16 6.77 -3.88 -22.13
N GLY A 17 7.93 -3.99 -22.78
CA GLY A 17 8.68 -5.24 -22.86
C GLY A 17 9.08 -5.75 -21.48
N LEU A 18 9.59 -4.86 -20.61
CA LEU A 18 9.95 -5.20 -19.23
C LEU A 18 8.74 -5.65 -18.41
N ILE A 19 7.59 -4.96 -18.52
CA ILE A 19 6.35 -5.37 -17.86
C ILE A 19 5.92 -6.78 -18.32
N ALA A 20 5.99 -7.07 -19.62
CA ALA A 20 5.61 -8.38 -20.14
C ALA A 20 6.53 -9.49 -19.60
N VAL A 21 7.85 -9.25 -19.56
CA VAL A 21 8.82 -10.19 -18.99
C VAL A 21 8.57 -10.40 -17.50
N ASP A 22 8.33 -9.33 -16.76
CA ASP A 22 8.11 -9.37 -15.32
C ASP A 22 6.81 -10.12 -14.95
N LEU A 23 5.74 -9.94 -15.73
CA LEU A 23 4.50 -10.73 -15.60
C LEU A 23 4.72 -12.22 -15.88
N VAL A 24 5.57 -12.57 -16.85
CA VAL A 24 5.94 -13.97 -17.10
C VAL A 24 6.74 -14.52 -15.92
N ILE A 25 7.68 -13.76 -15.37
CA ILE A 25 8.45 -14.16 -14.18
C ILE A 25 7.51 -14.40 -12.99
N LEU A 26 6.59 -13.47 -12.70
CA LEU A 26 5.56 -13.62 -11.68
C LEU A 26 4.75 -14.91 -11.86
N LEU A 27 4.30 -15.18 -13.09
CA LEU A 27 3.53 -16.38 -13.41
C LEU A 27 4.36 -17.66 -13.20
N LEU A 28 5.62 -17.69 -13.63
CA LEU A 28 6.51 -18.84 -13.46
C LEU A 28 6.78 -19.12 -11.98
N ILE A 29 7.06 -18.08 -11.19
CA ILE A 29 7.25 -18.20 -9.73
C ILE A 29 5.96 -18.70 -9.08
N PHE A 30 4.81 -18.16 -9.46
CA PHE A 30 3.51 -18.59 -8.93
C PHE A 30 3.23 -20.07 -9.25
N LEU A 31 3.40 -20.49 -10.51
CA LEU A 31 3.16 -21.87 -10.93
C LEU A 31 4.12 -22.86 -10.24
N SER A 32 5.39 -22.48 -10.11
CA SER A 32 6.38 -23.32 -9.44
C SER A 32 6.12 -23.43 -7.94
N SER A 33 5.81 -22.31 -7.27
CA SER A 33 5.59 -22.28 -5.82
C SER A 33 4.27 -22.91 -5.39
N GLN A 34 3.18 -22.69 -6.13
CA GLN A 34 1.86 -23.20 -5.73
C GLN A 34 1.57 -24.61 -6.20
N PHE A 35 1.96 -24.93 -7.43
CA PHE A 35 1.58 -26.19 -8.07
C PHE A 35 2.75 -27.14 -8.26
N GLY A 36 3.95 -26.77 -7.78
CA GLY A 36 5.16 -27.61 -7.93
C GLY A 36 5.57 -27.81 -9.39
N VAL A 37 5.17 -26.91 -10.30
CA VAL A 37 5.50 -27.04 -11.72
C VAL A 37 7.02 -26.92 -11.90
N SER A 38 7.62 -27.96 -12.46
CA SER A 38 9.04 -27.99 -12.83
C SER A 38 9.23 -27.43 -14.23
N PHE A 39 10.17 -26.50 -14.39
CA PHE A 39 10.54 -25.94 -15.68
C PHE A 39 11.90 -26.50 -16.13
N PRO A 40 12.16 -26.61 -17.45
CA PRO A 40 13.45 -27.07 -17.98
C PRO A 40 14.57 -26.03 -17.84
N PHE A 41 14.33 -24.93 -17.14
CA PHE A 41 15.24 -23.83 -16.89
C PHE A 41 15.10 -23.36 -15.43
N PRO A 42 16.14 -22.74 -14.85
CA PRO A 42 16.07 -22.22 -13.48
C PRO A 42 15.06 -21.08 -13.37
N VAL A 43 14.13 -21.20 -12.41
CA VAL A 43 13.21 -20.11 -12.04
C VAL A 43 14.01 -19.07 -11.25
N PRO A 44 13.85 -17.75 -11.51
CA PRO A 44 14.69 -16.69 -10.93
C PRO A 44 14.54 -16.50 -9.40
N GLY A 45 13.82 -17.38 -8.71
CA GLY A 45 13.66 -17.37 -7.26
C GLY A 45 12.34 -17.98 -6.84
N ARG A 46 12.02 -17.82 -5.56
CA ARG A 46 10.71 -18.21 -4.97
C ARG A 46 9.88 -17.01 -4.48
N LYS A 47 10.49 -15.82 -4.45
CA LYS A 47 9.89 -14.60 -3.90
C LYS A 47 9.17 -13.81 -4.98
N LEU A 48 7.91 -13.48 -4.75
CA LEU A 48 7.11 -12.67 -5.65
C LEU A 48 7.32 -11.15 -5.42
N ASN A 49 7.81 -10.74 -4.24
CA ASN A 49 7.90 -9.32 -3.86
C ASN A 49 8.69 -8.46 -4.84
N ASN A 50 9.90 -8.89 -5.20
CA ASN A 50 10.79 -8.11 -6.06
C ASN A 50 10.15 -7.88 -7.45
N PRO A 51 9.63 -8.92 -8.13
CA PRO A 51 8.82 -8.73 -9.33
C PRO A 51 7.58 -7.85 -9.10
N VAL A 52 6.83 -8.01 -8.00
CA VAL A 52 5.66 -7.14 -7.74
C VAL A 52 6.07 -5.67 -7.60
N ALA A 53 7.09 -5.37 -6.81
CA ALA A 53 7.61 -4.01 -6.64
C ALA A 53 8.11 -3.42 -7.97
N LEU A 54 8.82 -4.22 -8.77
CA LEU A 54 9.28 -3.83 -10.10
C LEU A 54 8.10 -3.52 -11.02
N LEU A 55 7.06 -4.36 -11.02
CA LEU A 55 5.85 -4.16 -11.81
C LEU A 55 5.19 -2.82 -11.49
N LEU A 56 4.99 -2.51 -10.20
CA LEU A 56 4.39 -1.26 -9.74
C LEU A 56 5.23 -0.03 -10.15
N LEU A 57 6.55 -0.15 -10.05
CA LEU A 57 7.48 0.89 -10.51
C LEU A 57 7.38 1.09 -12.03
N LEU A 58 7.39 0.01 -12.82
CA LEU A 58 7.30 0.06 -14.27
C LEU A 58 5.97 0.66 -14.73
N PHE A 59 4.86 0.36 -14.06
CA PHE A 59 3.56 1.02 -14.32
C PHE A 59 3.63 2.54 -14.08
N SER A 60 4.29 2.97 -13.02
CA SER A 60 4.50 4.39 -12.70
C SER A 60 5.35 5.09 -13.77
N ILE A 61 6.46 4.47 -14.17
CA ILE A 61 7.35 4.96 -15.23
C ILE A 61 6.58 5.06 -16.56
N ARG A 62 5.79 4.03 -16.89
CA ARG A 62 4.95 4.04 -18.09
C ARG A 62 3.95 5.20 -18.09
N GLY A 63 3.29 5.45 -16.96
CA GLY A 63 2.41 6.60 -16.78
C GLY A 63 3.12 7.95 -16.97
N PHE A 64 4.39 8.03 -16.60
CA PHE A 64 5.20 9.24 -16.83
C PHE A 64 5.58 9.43 -18.31
N LEU A 65 5.96 8.34 -19.00
CA LEU A 65 6.42 8.37 -20.38
C LEU A 65 5.29 8.52 -21.40
N ASN A 66 4.14 7.87 -21.14
CA ASN A 66 3.02 7.78 -22.08
C ASN A 66 1.78 8.51 -21.54
N THR A 67 1.52 9.70 -22.09
CA THR A 67 0.42 10.57 -21.65
C THR A 67 -0.96 10.01 -21.97
N GLU A 68 -1.10 9.26 -23.06
CA GLU A 68 -2.36 8.63 -23.47
C GLU A 68 -2.70 7.47 -22.53
N PHE A 69 -1.72 6.61 -22.25
CA PHE A 69 -1.84 5.55 -21.24
C PHE A 69 -2.22 6.15 -19.89
N ARG A 70 -1.51 7.18 -19.43
CA ARG A 70 -1.81 7.89 -18.17
C ARG A 70 -3.24 8.42 -18.15
N SER A 71 -3.69 9.07 -19.23
CA SER A 71 -5.04 9.64 -19.29
C SER A 71 -6.11 8.55 -19.17
N ARG A 72 -5.95 7.44 -19.90
CA ARG A 72 -6.87 6.29 -19.82
C ARG A 72 -6.86 5.65 -18.44
N HIS A 73 -5.67 5.47 -17.86
CA HIS A 73 -5.51 4.85 -16.55
C HIS A 73 -6.15 5.71 -15.44
N ILE A 74 -5.88 7.02 -15.42
CA ILE A 74 -6.51 7.97 -14.49
C ILE A 74 -8.03 7.97 -14.66
N ALA A 75 -8.54 8.03 -15.89
CA ALA A 75 -9.98 8.00 -16.15
C ALA A 75 -10.63 6.69 -15.63
N THR A 76 -9.94 5.56 -15.78
CA THR A 76 -10.39 4.26 -15.27
C THR A 76 -10.44 4.26 -13.74
N LEU A 77 -9.38 4.72 -13.07
CA LEU A 77 -9.34 4.83 -11.61
C LEU A 77 -10.43 5.78 -11.09
N ILE A 78 -10.62 6.95 -11.71
CA ILE A 78 -11.70 7.87 -11.35
C ILE A 78 -13.05 7.17 -11.47
N LYS A 79 -13.31 6.47 -12.58
CA LYS A 79 -14.56 5.73 -12.77
C LYS A 79 -14.77 4.69 -11.66
N TRP A 80 -13.76 3.86 -11.41
CA TRP A 80 -13.78 2.82 -10.39
C TRP A 80 -14.03 3.37 -9.00
N PHE A 81 -13.45 4.52 -8.64
CA PHE A 81 -13.58 5.06 -7.30
C PHE A 81 -14.72 6.07 -7.11
N THR A 82 -15.40 6.52 -8.15
CA THR A 82 -16.45 7.56 -8.00
C THR A 82 -17.81 7.18 -8.57
N HIS A 83 -17.87 6.32 -9.59
CA HIS A 83 -19.11 6.00 -10.28
C HIS A 83 -19.78 4.74 -9.73
N THR A 84 -21.10 4.79 -9.58
CA THR A 84 -21.94 3.61 -9.26
C THR A 84 -22.30 2.90 -10.58
N PRO A 85 -22.25 1.55 -10.67
CA PRO A 85 -22.01 0.59 -9.59
C PRO A 85 -20.53 0.23 -9.34
N HIS A 86 -19.61 0.63 -10.22
CA HIS A 86 -18.19 0.23 -10.21
C HIS A 86 -17.51 0.41 -8.85
N ARG A 87 -17.83 1.52 -8.18
CA ARG A 87 -17.36 1.82 -6.84
C ARG A 87 -17.70 0.75 -5.81
N TYR A 88 -18.94 0.24 -5.83
CA TYR A 88 -19.33 -0.82 -4.90
C TYR A 88 -18.60 -2.11 -5.23
N TYR A 89 -18.43 -2.45 -6.51
CA TYR A 89 -17.69 -3.65 -6.90
C TYR A 89 -16.24 -3.62 -6.42
N VAL A 90 -15.55 -2.48 -6.53
CA VAL A 90 -14.16 -2.36 -6.07
C VAL A 90 -14.07 -2.54 -4.55
N PHE A 91 -14.88 -1.84 -3.75
CA PHE A 91 -14.80 -1.98 -2.30
C PHE A 91 -15.27 -3.34 -1.80
N SER A 92 -16.30 -3.93 -2.42
CA SER A 92 -16.72 -5.31 -2.10
C SER A 92 -15.62 -6.31 -2.44
N PHE A 93 -14.94 -6.14 -3.57
CA PHE A 93 -13.81 -6.99 -3.97
C PHE A 93 -12.66 -6.92 -2.98
N LEU A 94 -12.26 -5.71 -2.54
CA LEU A 94 -11.22 -5.55 -1.51
C LEU A 94 -11.59 -6.28 -0.21
N ILE A 95 -12.80 -6.05 0.31
CA ILE A 95 -13.28 -6.71 1.54
C ILE A 95 -13.30 -8.24 1.38
N VAL A 96 -13.75 -8.76 0.23
CA VAL A 96 -13.78 -10.21 -0.01
C VAL A 96 -12.37 -10.80 -0.01
N ILE A 97 -11.38 -10.12 -0.58
CA ILE A 97 -10.00 -10.57 -0.54
C ILE A 97 -9.45 -10.51 0.89
N GLU A 98 -9.65 -9.41 1.61
CA GLU A 98 -9.19 -9.25 3.00
C GLU A 98 -9.75 -10.37 3.90
N LEU A 99 -11.06 -10.64 3.79
CA LEU A 99 -11.70 -11.76 4.51
C LEU A 99 -11.13 -13.11 4.07
N GLY A 100 -10.92 -13.31 2.76
CA GLY A 100 -10.31 -14.51 2.23
C GLY A 100 -8.91 -14.76 2.79
N LEU A 101 -8.07 -13.73 2.83
CA LEU A 101 -6.72 -13.78 3.40
C LEU A 101 -6.76 -14.14 4.89
N GLN A 102 -7.64 -13.52 5.66
CA GLN A 102 -7.85 -13.86 7.07
C GLN A 102 -8.33 -15.30 7.27
N ILE A 103 -9.30 -15.77 6.48
CA ILE A 103 -9.78 -17.15 6.56
C ILE A 103 -8.65 -18.12 6.24
N MET A 104 -7.88 -17.87 5.18
CA MET A 104 -6.77 -18.74 4.77
C MET A 104 -5.64 -18.72 5.79
N TRP A 105 -5.36 -17.56 6.42
CA TRP A 105 -4.43 -17.44 7.53
C TRP A 105 -4.74 -18.40 8.65
N PHE A 106 -6.01 -18.51 9.06
CA PHE A 106 -6.44 -19.42 10.13
C PHE A 106 -6.60 -20.88 9.66
N ALA A 107 -7.05 -21.11 8.43
CA ALA A 107 -7.29 -22.45 7.91
C ALA A 107 -6.00 -23.20 7.55
N TYR A 108 -4.94 -22.51 7.14
CA TYR A 108 -3.69 -23.12 6.64
C TYR A 108 -2.43 -22.54 7.31
N PRO A 109 -2.23 -22.77 8.63
CA PRO A 109 -1.13 -22.18 9.40
C PRO A 109 0.26 -22.41 8.81
N GLU A 110 0.48 -23.65 8.37
CA GLU A 110 1.79 -24.13 7.94
C GLU A 110 2.12 -23.71 6.51
N ASN A 111 1.16 -23.11 5.79
CA ASN A 111 1.38 -22.68 4.43
C ASN A 111 2.00 -21.28 4.42
N PHE A 112 3.28 -21.23 4.05
CA PHE A 112 4.04 -19.99 3.93
C PHE A 112 3.35 -18.89 3.12
N HIS A 113 2.61 -19.21 2.06
CA HIS A 113 1.97 -18.21 1.20
C HIS A 113 0.70 -17.62 1.82
N TRP A 114 0.02 -18.37 2.70
CA TRP A 114 -1.14 -17.88 3.46
C TRP A 114 -0.72 -17.29 4.81
N ASN A 115 0.57 -17.32 5.14
CA ASN A 115 1.10 -16.70 6.33
C ASN A 115 1.06 -15.17 6.19
N LEU A 116 0.23 -14.50 7.00
CA LEU A 116 0.13 -13.04 6.96
C LEU A 116 1.37 -12.36 7.55
N ASN A 117 2.03 -12.99 8.52
CA ASN A 117 3.29 -12.49 9.10
C ASN A 117 4.50 -12.71 8.19
N ALA A 118 4.33 -13.44 7.08
CA ALA A 118 5.43 -13.61 6.15
C ALA A 118 5.46 -12.39 5.23
N GLU A 119 6.56 -11.66 5.21
CA GLU A 119 6.78 -10.55 4.27
C GLU A 119 6.67 -10.97 2.79
N GLN A 120 6.53 -12.25 2.48
CA GLN A 120 6.41 -12.77 1.10
C GLN A 120 5.09 -13.54 0.88
N GLY A 121 4.14 -13.40 1.79
CA GLY A 121 2.83 -14.01 1.72
C GLY A 121 1.89 -13.28 0.74
N TYR A 122 0.74 -13.87 0.45
CA TYR A 122 -0.28 -13.20 -0.35
C TYR A 122 -0.86 -11.96 0.31
N GLY A 123 -0.86 -11.91 1.65
CA GLY A 123 -1.21 -10.72 2.43
C GLY A 123 -0.36 -9.52 2.03
N THR A 124 0.96 -9.65 2.16
CA THR A 124 1.93 -8.61 1.79
C THR A 124 1.75 -8.11 0.35
N HIS A 125 1.62 -9.02 -0.63
CA HIS A 125 1.44 -8.60 -2.02
C HIS A 125 0.14 -7.82 -2.23
N PHE A 126 -0.93 -8.25 -1.57
CA PHE A 126 -2.21 -7.55 -1.62
C PHE A 126 -2.10 -6.17 -0.98
N SER A 127 -1.57 -6.07 0.25
CA SER A 127 -1.37 -4.81 0.97
C SER A 127 -0.51 -3.83 0.17
N ALA A 128 0.61 -4.28 -0.40
CA ALA A 128 1.48 -3.45 -1.23
C ALA A 128 0.76 -2.89 -2.47
N ILE A 129 -0.01 -3.71 -3.18
CA ILE A 129 -0.81 -3.28 -4.34
C ILE A 129 -1.92 -2.32 -3.90
N GLN A 130 -2.59 -2.61 -2.79
CA GLN A 130 -3.66 -1.80 -2.22
C GLN A 130 -3.15 -0.40 -1.83
N LEU A 131 -2.01 -0.33 -1.14
CA LEU A 131 -1.33 0.92 -0.75
C LEU A 131 -0.83 1.71 -1.96
N TYR A 132 -0.32 1.03 -2.98
CA TYR A 132 0.04 1.66 -4.25
C TYR A 132 -1.17 2.32 -4.93
N ILE A 133 -2.29 1.59 -5.03
CA ILE A 133 -3.55 2.14 -5.60
C ILE A 133 -4.05 3.31 -4.74
N LEU A 134 -3.99 3.19 -3.41
CA LEU A 134 -4.36 4.24 -2.48
C LEU A 134 -3.53 5.51 -2.72
N GLY A 135 -2.20 5.39 -2.83
CA GLY A 135 -1.31 6.49 -3.17
C GLY A 135 -1.68 7.15 -4.51
N LEU A 136 -1.99 6.36 -5.55
CA LEU A 136 -2.49 6.90 -6.83
C LEU A 136 -3.81 7.65 -6.67
N VAL A 137 -4.76 7.12 -5.90
CA VAL A 137 -6.04 7.79 -5.62
C VAL A 137 -5.82 9.13 -4.91
N VAL A 138 -4.88 9.20 -3.96
CA VAL A 138 -4.50 10.45 -3.29
C VAL A 138 -3.91 11.45 -4.29
N LEU A 139 -3.01 11.02 -5.17
CA LEU A 139 -2.42 11.89 -6.20
C LEU A 139 -3.47 12.42 -7.20
N ILE A 140 -4.39 11.55 -7.63
CA ILE A 140 -5.51 11.94 -8.51
C ILE A 140 -6.38 12.98 -7.79
N THR A 141 -6.73 12.70 -6.54
CA THR A 141 -7.53 13.61 -5.70
C THR A 141 -6.85 14.96 -5.53
N ALA A 142 -5.55 14.98 -5.24
CA ALA A 142 -4.76 16.20 -5.14
C ALA A 142 -4.79 17.03 -6.42
N SER A 143 -4.65 16.38 -7.58
CA SER A 143 -4.64 17.04 -8.88
C SER A 143 -5.98 17.72 -9.20
N ILE A 144 -7.09 17.14 -8.75
CA ILE A 144 -8.44 17.64 -8.97
C ILE A 144 -8.82 18.70 -7.92
N ASP A 145 -8.52 18.45 -6.64
CA ASP A 145 -8.79 19.37 -5.52
C ASP A 145 -8.02 20.67 -5.66
N CYS A 146 -6.70 20.59 -5.91
CA CYS A 146 -5.86 21.79 -6.01
C CYS A 146 -5.94 22.45 -7.39
N GLY A 147 -6.15 21.69 -8.46
CA GLY A 147 -6.03 22.17 -9.83
C GLY A 147 -4.58 22.22 -10.33
N LYS A 148 -4.42 22.31 -11.65
CA LYS A 148 -3.10 22.24 -12.33
C LYS A 148 -2.19 23.41 -11.96
N GLU A 149 -2.74 24.60 -11.84
CA GLU A 149 -1.98 25.85 -11.60
C GLU A 149 -1.81 26.20 -10.12
N ALA A 150 -2.26 25.35 -9.19
CA ALA A 150 -2.11 25.66 -7.77
C ALA A 150 -0.65 25.68 -7.31
N ASP A 151 -0.37 26.60 -6.38
CA ASP A 151 0.92 26.73 -5.70
C ASP A 151 1.40 25.43 -5.08
N TRP A 152 2.72 25.24 -5.07
CA TRP A 152 3.37 24.08 -4.46
C TRP A 152 2.96 23.88 -3.00
N LYS A 153 2.78 24.96 -2.22
CA LYS A 153 2.35 24.90 -0.81
C LYS A 153 0.99 24.20 -0.62
N LYS A 154 0.10 24.25 -1.61
CA LYS A 154 -1.21 23.56 -1.56
C LYS A 154 -1.10 22.08 -1.96
N LYS A 155 -0.18 21.75 -2.87
CA LYS A 155 0.05 20.39 -3.39
C LYS A 155 0.95 19.55 -2.47
N LEU A 156 1.92 20.17 -1.82
CA LEU A 156 2.93 19.49 -1.01
C LEU A 156 2.31 18.57 0.07
N PRO A 157 1.31 18.98 0.87
CA PRO A 157 0.71 18.09 1.86
C PRO A 157 0.11 16.83 1.22
N TRP A 158 -0.51 16.95 0.04
CA TRP A 158 -1.05 15.78 -0.66
C TRP A 158 0.05 14.82 -1.14
N TYR A 159 1.18 15.36 -1.62
CA TYR A 159 2.32 14.54 -2.02
C TYR A 159 2.93 13.82 -0.82
N LEU A 160 3.05 14.49 0.32
CA LEU A 160 3.52 13.86 1.55
C LEU A 160 2.59 12.72 1.99
N VAL A 161 1.27 12.93 1.95
CA VAL A 161 0.28 11.87 2.23
C VAL A 161 0.44 10.69 1.27
N ALA A 162 0.56 10.94 -0.03
CA ALA A 162 0.75 9.88 -1.02
C ALA A 162 2.07 9.12 -0.80
N SER A 163 3.15 9.84 -0.47
CA SER A 163 4.45 9.26 -0.18
C SER A 163 4.43 8.33 1.03
N VAL A 164 3.63 8.61 2.07
CA VAL A 164 3.45 7.68 3.20
C VAL A 164 2.92 6.34 2.71
N TYR A 165 1.84 6.34 1.92
CA TYR A 165 1.26 5.11 1.38
C TYR A 165 2.20 4.36 0.45
N PHE A 166 2.91 5.07 -0.44
CA PHE A 166 3.90 4.43 -1.31
C PHE A 166 5.10 3.88 -0.55
N TYR A 167 5.55 4.58 0.49
CA TYR A 167 6.67 4.14 1.31
C TYR A 167 6.32 2.84 2.03
N ILE A 168 5.18 2.78 2.73
CA ILE A 168 4.75 1.57 3.44
C ILE A 168 4.60 0.39 2.47
N GLY A 169 3.85 0.57 1.37
CA GLY A 169 3.66 -0.54 0.42
C GLY A 169 4.94 -0.97 -0.31
N LEU A 170 5.94 -0.10 -0.43
CA LEU A 170 7.27 -0.48 -0.94
C LEU A 170 8.08 -1.23 0.12
N ASP A 171 8.01 -0.76 1.36
CA ASP A 171 8.67 -1.36 2.51
C ASP A 171 8.20 -2.82 2.69
N ASP A 172 6.89 -3.09 2.66
CA ASP A 172 6.33 -4.44 2.74
C ASP A 172 6.91 -5.40 1.68
N CYS A 173 7.21 -4.89 0.49
CA CYS A 173 7.81 -5.71 -0.56
C CYS A 173 9.33 -5.90 -0.39
N VAL A 174 10.04 -4.89 0.12
CA VAL A 174 11.51 -4.82 0.08
C VAL A 174 12.14 -5.13 1.45
N GLY A 175 11.36 -5.10 2.54
CA GLY A 175 11.84 -5.25 3.91
C GLY A 175 12.84 -4.16 4.28
N ILE A 176 12.56 -2.89 3.97
CA ILE A 176 13.50 -1.78 4.25
C ILE A 176 13.70 -1.67 5.76
N HIS A 177 12.63 -1.73 6.54
CA HIS A 177 12.70 -1.66 8.00
C HIS A 177 13.37 -2.91 8.61
N GLU A 178 13.22 -4.10 8.02
CA GLU A 178 13.97 -5.29 8.44
C GLU A 178 15.48 -5.16 8.19
N ASN A 179 15.87 -4.67 7.00
CA ASN A 179 17.27 -4.44 6.67
C ASN A 179 17.93 -3.40 7.59
N PHE A 180 17.15 -2.45 8.09
CA PHE A 180 17.62 -1.47 9.07
C PHE A 180 18.03 -2.14 10.40
N ILE A 181 17.28 -3.14 10.87
CA ILE A 181 17.60 -3.92 12.08
C ILE A 181 18.92 -4.66 11.91
N PHE A 182 19.12 -5.30 10.75
CA PHE A 182 20.37 -6.00 10.44
C PHE A 182 21.58 -5.04 10.49
N TRP A 183 21.43 -3.81 10.00
CA TRP A 183 22.49 -2.81 10.06
C TRP A 183 22.69 -2.25 11.48
N SER A 184 21.63 -1.95 12.22
CA SER A 184 21.74 -1.42 13.58
C SER A 184 22.34 -2.43 14.55
N GLY A 185 21.97 -3.72 14.43
CA GLY A 185 22.54 -4.80 15.24
C GLY A 185 24.04 -5.01 15.05
N SER A 186 24.57 -4.66 13.88
CA SER A 186 26.02 -4.69 13.62
C SER A 186 26.80 -3.57 14.31
N ILE A 187 26.13 -2.47 14.65
CA ILE A 187 26.73 -1.26 15.24
C ILE A 187 26.62 -1.27 16.77
N ILE A 188 25.57 -1.89 17.33
CA ILE A 188 25.34 -1.95 18.79
C ILE A 188 25.00 -3.39 19.22
N PRO A 189 26.02 -4.28 19.36
CA PRO A 189 25.80 -5.72 19.57
C PRO A 189 25.26 -6.10 20.97
N GLU A 190 25.42 -5.24 21.98
CA GLU A 190 25.16 -5.57 23.39
C GLU A 190 23.93 -4.86 23.99
N SER A 191 23.11 -4.18 23.18
CA SER A 191 22.03 -3.37 23.73
C SER A 191 20.79 -4.20 24.10
N THR A 192 20.84 -4.81 25.29
CA THR A 192 19.73 -5.54 25.92
C THR A 192 18.47 -4.68 26.16
N ILE A 193 18.60 -3.35 26.09
CA ILE A 193 17.49 -2.38 26.25
C ILE A 193 16.53 -2.41 25.06
N PHE A 194 16.99 -2.74 23.85
CA PHE A 194 16.14 -2.72 22.65
C PHE A 194 15.43 -4.05 22.38
N HIS A 195 15.78 -5.13 23.09
CA HIS A 195 15.13 -6.43 22.92
C HIS A 195 13.66 -6.47 23.38
N PHE A 196 13.20 -5.47 24.13
CA PHE A 196 11.85 -5.40 24.68
C PHE A 196 10.78 -4.97 23.68
N ILE A 197 11.14 -4.32 22.57
CA ILE A 197 10.22 -3.94 21.49
C ILE A 197 10.83 -4.47 20.18
N HIS A 198 10.09 -4.58 19.08
CA HIS A 198 10.77 -4.73 17.78
C HIS A 198 11.73 -3.55 17.60
N GLU A 199 13.03 -3.82 17.44
CA GLU A 199 14.11 -2.82 17.63
C GLU A 199 13.92 -1.58 16.74
N TRP A 200 13.31 -1.78 15.57
CA TRP A 200 12.95 -0.73 14.64
C TRP A 200 11.93 0.27 15.22
N LEU A 201 10.97 -0.18 16.03
CA LEU A 201 9.89 0.65 16.55
C LEU A 201 10.44 1.84 17.38
N TRP A 202 11.55 1.67 18.10
CA TRP A 202 12.20 2.76 18.83
C TRP A 202 12.68 3.90 17.93
N PHE A 203 13.18 3.56 16.75
CA PHE A 203 13.65 4.52 15.75
C PHE A 203 12.49 5.15 14.97
N TYR A 204 11.46 4.36 14.70
CA TYR A 204 10.33 4.78 13.89
C TYR A 204 9.21 5.46 14.70
N ILE A 205 9.05 5.22 16.01
CA ILE A 205 8.01 5.85 16.86
C ILE A 205 7.97 7.37 16.69
N PRO A 206 9.09 8.12 16.78
CA PRO A 206 9.07 9.57 16.60
C PRO A 206 8.58 9.97 15.20
N ILE A 207 8.97 9.22 14.17
CA ILE A 207 8.57 9.45 12.78
C ILE A 207 7.07 9.14 12.60
N ILE A 208 6.61 7.99 13.12
CA ILE A 208 5.22 7.57 13.12
C ILE A 208 4.36 8.62 13.82
N LEU A 209 4.78 9.12 14.99
CA LEU A 209 4.05 10.16 15.71
C LEU A 209 3.91 11.44 14.87
N VAL A 210 5.00 11.86 14.21
CA VAL A 210 4.96 13.00 13.28
C VAL A 210 3.99 12.73 12.13
N VAL A 211 4.00 11.54 11.54
CA VAL A 211 3.08 11.13 10.47
C VAL A 211 1.64 11.14 10.96
N VAL A 212 1.33 10.58 12.13
CA VAL A 212 -0.01 10.56 12.72
C VAL A 212 -0.53 11.97 12.98
N VAL A 213 0.29 12.85 13.56
CA VAL A 213 -0.07 14.26 13.80
C VAL A 213 -0.31 14.97 12.46
N PHE A 214 0.59 14.77 11.50
CA PHE A 214 0.47 15.36 10.16
C PHE A 214 -0.80 14.90 9.44
N LEU A 215 -1.09 13.58 9.42
CA LEU A 215 -2.29 13.02 8.82
C LEU A 215 -3.55 13.54 9.50
N SER A 216 -3.57 13.57 10.83
CA SER A 216 -4.70 14.11 11.61
C SER A 216 -4.98 15.57 11.26
N GLN A 217 -3.95 16.42 11.23
CA GLN A 217 -4.09 17.82 10.83
C GLN A 217 -4.54 17.96 9.38
N PHE A 218 -4.01 17.14 8.48
CA PHE A 218 -4.39 17.12 7.08
C PHE A 218 -5.87 16.74 6.92
N PHE A 219 -6.33 15.69 7.60
CA PHE A 219 -7.73 15.23 7.57
C PHE A 219 -8.69 16.26 8.16
N LEU A 220 -8.35 16.85 9.30
CA LEU A 220 -9.12 17.96 9.87
C LEU A 220 -9.22 19.10 8.87
N LYS A 221 -8.10 19.56 8.30
CA LYS A 221 -8.11 20.69 7.36
C LYS A 221 -8.89 20.40 6.08
N LYS A 222 -8.81 19.18 5.54
CA LYS A 222 -9.38 18.84 4.23
C LYS A 222 -10.79 18.28 4.27
N PHE A 223 -11.17 17.59 5.35
CA PHE A 223 -12.40 16.81 5.39
C PHE A 223 -13.40 17.28 6.45
N PHE A 224 -13.11 18.35 7.21
CA PHE A 224 -14.04 18.89 8.21
C PHE A 224 -15.44 19.21 7.66
N TYR A 225 -15.52 19.56 6.37
CA TYR A 225 -16.79 19.86 5.72
C TYR A 225 -17.75 18.66 5.62
N SER A 226 -17.28 17.43 5.85
CA SER A 226 -18.11 16.22 5.77
C SER A 226 -17.83 15.27 6.94
N PRO A 227 -18.73 15.24 7.96
CA PRO A 227 -18.61 14.36 9.11
C PRO A 227 -18.38 12.89 8.74
N ARG A 228 -19.03 12.41 7.69
CA ARG A 228 -18.88 11.02 7.23
C ARG A 228 -17.47 10.72 6.71
N ILE A 229 -16.83 11.66 6.00
CA ILE A 229 -15.47 11.46 5.46
C ILE A 229 -14.47 11.52 6.60
N ILE A 230 -14.55 12.56 7.45
CA ILE A 230 -13.60 12.73 8.55
C ILE A 230 -13.68 11.55 9.54
N ILE A 231 -14.87 11.06 9.89
CA ILE A 231 -15.04 9.85 10.71
C ILE A 231 -14.39 8.64 10.02
N THR A 232 -14.63 8.46 8.71
CA THR A 232 -14.01 7.34 7.97
C THR A 232 -12.47 7.42 8.03
N MET A 233 -11.89 8.60 7.86
CA MET A 233 -10.42 8.79 7.90
C MET A 233 -9.84 8.57 9.30
N PHE A 234 -10.51 9.02 10.36
CA PHE A 234 -10.02 8.79 11.71
C PHE A 234 -10.19 7.34 12.15
N VAL A 235 -11.27 6.66 11.75
CA VAL A 235 -11.41 5.21 11.98
C VAL A 235 -10.30 4.43 11.26
N ALA A 236 -10.01 4.78 10.00
CA ALA A 236 -8.89 4.20 9.26
C ALA A 236 -7.54 4.41 9.98
N LEU A 237 -7.30 5.64 10.45
CA LEU A 237 -6.09 5.97 11.21
C LEU A 237 -6.01 5.21 12.54
N SER A 238 -7.14 5.00 13.23
CA SER A 238 -7.17 4.21 14.45
C SER A 238 -6.79 2.75 14.22
N PHE A 239 -7.22 2.15 13.10
CA PHE A 239 -6.77 0.80 12.74
C PHE A 239 -5.25 0.73 12.55
N TRP A 240 -4.65 1.69 11.84
CA TRP A 240 -3.20 1.73 11.68
C TRP A 240 -2.44 2.03 12.98
N ILE A 241 -2.94 2.92 13.83
CA ILE A 241 -2.35 3.14 15.15
C ILE A 241 -2.43 1.86 16.00
N SER A 242 -3.52 1.11 15.87
CA SER A 242 -3.67 -0.14 16.61
C SER A 242 -2.61 -1.18 16.23
N VAL A 243 -2.19 -1.26 14.96
CA VAL A 243 -1.08 -2.13 14.52
C VAL A 243 0.18 -1.89 15.35
N ILE A 244 0.61 -0.64 15.46
CA ILE A 244 1.80 -0.25 16.24
C ILE A 244 1.65 -0.63 17.73
N LEU A 245 0.44 -0.51 18.28
CA LEU A 245 0.15 -0.94 19.65
C LEU A 245 0.21 -2.45 19.78
N LEU A 246 -0.36 -3.21 18.83
CA LEU A 246 -0.36 -4.67 18.83
C LEU A 246 1.06 -5.22 18.72
N GLU A 247 1.88 -4.70 17.79
CA GLU A 247 3.30 -5.07 17.65
C GLU A 247 4.11 -4.79 18.93
N GLY A 248 3.83 -3.65 19.59
CA GLY A 248 4.47 -3.29 20.86
C GLY A 248 4.11 -4.26 22.00
N LEU A 249 2.92 -4.88 21.95
CA LEU A 249 2.46 -5.85 22.94
C LEU A 249 2.91 -7.29 22.61
N ALA A 250 3.24 -7.57 21.34
CA ALA A 250 3.55 -8.91 20.83
C ALA A 250 4.61 -9.64 21.68
N LYS A 251 5.84 -9.11 21.72
CA LYS A 251 6.99 -9.76 22.37
C LYS A 251 6.82 -10.04 23.87
N ASN A 252 6.18 -9.13 24.60
CA ASN A 252 6.19 -9.18 26.07
C ASN A 252 4.93 -9.78 26.68
N ILE A 253 3.81 -9.71 25.97
CA ILE A 253 2.50 -10.11 26.51
C ILE A 253 1.97 -11.32 25.76
N VAL A 254 2.06 -11.32 24.43
CA VAL A 254 1.35 -12.30 23.60
C VAL A 254 2.24 -13.51 23.28
N ASP A 255 3.49 -13.29 22.88
CA ASP A 255 4.42 -14.38 22.57
C ASP A 255 4.60 -15.37 23.74
N PRO A 256 4.65 -14.93 25.02
CA PRO A 256 4.71 -15.85 26.16
C PRO A 256 3.43 -16.65 26.41
N MET A 257 2.28 -16.23 25.86
CA MET A 257 0.99 -16.92 26.04
C MET A 257 0.81 -18.11 25.08
N GLY A 258 1.70 -18.27 24.09
CA GLY A 258 1.72 -19.40 23.17
C GLY A 258 1.35 -19.05 21.73
N LEU A 259 1.60 -20.00 20.83
CA LEU A 259 1.53 -19.81 19.38
C LEU A 259 0.14 -19.36 18.88
N ASP A 260 -0.93 -19.87 19.50
CA ASP A 260 -2.31 -19.52 19.10
C ASP A 260 -2.66 -18.05 19.38
N TYR A 261 -2.14 -17.49 20.48
CA TYR A 261 -2.32 -16.08 20.83
C TYR A 261 -1.52 -15.17 19.90
N GLY A 262 -0.28 -15.53 19.59
CA GLY A 262 0.53 -14.82 18.58
C GLY A 262 -0.17 -14.79 17.23
N ARG A 263 -0.76 -15.91 16.81
CA ARG A 263 -1.48 -16.01 15.55
C ARG A 263 -2.73 -15.13 15.47
N LEU A 264 -3.49 -15.06 16.57
CA LEU A 264 -4.64 -14.15 16.66
C LEU A 264 -4.20 -12.70 16.58
N LEU A 265 -3.12 -12.33 17.30
CA LEU A 265 -2.58 -10.98 17.28
C LEU A 265 -2.17 -10.55 15.88
N ILE A 266 -1.37 -11.38 15.19
CA ILE A 266 -0.96 -11.17 13.80
C ILE A 266 -2.19 -11.02 12.89
N GLY A 267 -3.19 -11.90 13.05
CA GLY A 267 -4.43 -11.80 12.29
C GLY A 267 -5.13 -10.46 12.47
N PHE A 268 -5.19 -9.96 13.71
CA PHE A 268 -5.75 -8.63 14.01
C PHE A 268 -4.90 -7.49 13.46
N GLU A 269 -3.58 -7.61 13.57
CA GLU A 269 -2.61 -6.61 13.11
C GLU A 269 -2.70 -6.42 11.60
N GLU A 270 -2.42 -7.47 10.84
CA GLU A 270 -2.45 -7.50 9.37
C GLU A 270 -3.85 -7.16 8.83
N GLY A 271 -4.89 -7.66 9.51
CA GLY A 271 -6.28 -7.34 9.20
C GLY A 271 -6.61 -5.88 9.39
N SER A 272 -6.13 -5.28 10.49
CA SER A 272 -6.34 -3.86 10.79
C SER A 272 -5.63 -2.98 9.77
N GLU A 273 -4.42 -3.36 9.34
CA GLU A 273 -3.70 -2.60 8.32
C GLU A 273 -4.45 -2.55 6.99
N MET A 274 -4.85 -3.73 6.47
CA MET A 274 -5.59 -3.84 5.21
C MET A 274 -6.94 -3.11 5.27
N ILE A 275 -7.72 -3.32 6.34
CA ILE A 275 -9.01 -2.64 6.53
C ILE A 275 -8.80 -1.13 6.63
N GLY A 276 -7.77 -0.68 7.36
CA GLY A 276 -7.38 0.73 7.45
C GLY A 276 -7.10 1.33 6.07
N ALA A 277 -6.30 0.64 5.23
CA ALA A 277 -6.01 1.05 3.87
C ALA A 277 -7.29 1.13 2.99
N THR A 278 -8.18 0.15 3.08
CA THR A 278 -9.49 0.16 2.41
C THR A 278 -10.34 1.35 2.85
N LEU A 279 -10.38 1.67 4.15
CA LEU A 279 -11.14 2.79 4.68
C LEU A 279 -10.56 4.15 4.26
N PHE A 280 -9.23 4.30 4.24
CA PHE A 280 -8.58 5.48 3.67
C PHE A 280 -8.98 5.65 2.20
N MET A 281 -8.90 4.58 1.42
CA MET A 281 -9.29 4.58 0.01
C MET A 281 -10.75 4.98 -0.16
N LEU A 282 -11.65 4.48 0.69
CA LEU A 282 -13.06 4.85 0.72
C LEU A 282 -13.28 6.33 1.06
N GLY A 283 -12.52 6.86 2.03
CA GLY A 283 -12.56 8.26 2.43
C GLY A 283 -12.12 9.20 1.30
N PHE A 284 -10.97 8.93 0.67
CA PHE A 284 -10.51 9.71 -0.49
C PHE A 284 -11.44 9.56 -1.68
N SER A 285 -11.96 8.35 -1.94
CA SER A 285 -12.96 8.08 -2.96
C SER A 285 -14.24 8.91 -2.76
N LYS A 286 -14.78 8.99 -1.52
CA LYS A 286 -15.92 9.86 -1.17
C LYS A 286 -15.59 11.33 -1.45
N HIS A 287 -14.43 11.78 -1.01
CA HIS A 287 -13.99 13.17 -1.19
C HIS A 287 -13.85 13.54 -2.67
N LEU A 288 -13.18 12.68 -3.44
CA LEU A 288 -12.99 12.84 -4.88
C LEU A 288 -14.33 12.93 -5.62
N LYS A 289 -15.27 12.04 -5.30
CA LYS A 289 -16.63 12.09 -5.85
C LYS A 289 -17.31 13.44 -5.55
N ASN A 290 -17.27 13.89 -4.30
CA ASN A 290 -17.88 15.15 -3.88
C ASN A 290 -17.28 16.37 -4.63
N ILE A 291 -15.97 16.38 -4.87
CA ILE A 291 -15.33 17.49 -5.61
C ILE A 291 -15.76 17.47 -7.09
N LEU A 292 -15.81 16.29 -7.70
CA LEU A 292 -16.22 16.16 -9.10
C LEU A 292 -17.67 16.61 -9.30
N GLU A 293 -18.58 16.21 -8.42
CA GLU A 293 -20.00 16.60 -8.47
C GLU A 293 -20.18 18.12 -8.33
N ARG A 294 -19.41 18.77 -7.46
CA ARG A 294 -19.43 20.25 -7.32
C ARG A 294 -19.00 20.94 -8.61
N LYS A 295 -17.90 20.49 -9.23
CA LYS A 295 -17.40 21.08 -10.48
C LYS A 295 -18.35 20.88 -11.66
N THR A 296 -19.05 19.76 -11.72
CA THR A 296 -20.10 19.55 -12.74
C THR A 296 -21.34 20.39 -12.50
N GLY A 297 -21.71 20.66 -11.24
CA GLY A 297 -22.83 21.54 -10.92
C GLY A 297 -22.55 23.03 -11.13
N GLU A 298 -21.28 23.46 -11.10
CA GLU A 298 -20.86 24.83 -11.42
C GLU A 298 -20.81 25.12 -12.93
N THR A 299 -20.98 24.10 -13.79
CA THR A 299 -20.90 24.21 -15.26
C THR A 299 -22.24 24.11 -15.97
N THR A 300 -23.36 24.11 -15.23
CA THR A 300 -24.75 24.15 -15.73
C THR A 300 -25.44 25.43 -15.28
#